data_AF-A0A7C3EPF2-F1
#
_entry.id   AF-A0A7C3EPF2-F1
#
_cell.length_a   1.000
_cell.length_b   1.000
_cell.length_c   1.000
_cell.angle_alpha   90.00
_cell.angle_beta   90.00
_cell.angle_gamma   90.00
#
_symmetry.space_group_name_H-M   'P 1'
#
loop_
_entity.id
_entity.type
_entity.pdbx_description
1 polymer ?
#
loop_
_entity_poly.entity_id
_entity_poly.type
_entity_poly.pdbx_seq_one_letter_code
_entity_poly.pdbx_strand_id
1 'polypeptide(L)'
;MINDILELNDNDQCLKEAIFPRCSDVLARRIDKNHVKDQDFKTEWEKDKRPGVNGVEKNECELKAISVNLIKENFDQVVNKYKRMRSFSPNHKNFICLFQIDKEDALIVNAPEIEDVSHYNLYKCQSFDINKIKVIDIIDIK
;
A
#
# COMPACT_ATOMS: atom_id res chain seq x y z
N MET A 1 -16.25 21.51 3.98
CA MET A 1 -16.41 20.85 2.67
C MET A 1 -15.19 19.99 2.44
N ILE A 2 -15.30 18.68 2.68
CA ILE A 2 -14.28 17.69 2.28
C ILE A 2 -15.07 16.58 1.61
N ASN A 3 -15.21 16.66 0.29
CA ASN A 3 -15.96 15.70 -0.53
C ASN A 3 -15.10 15.08 -1.64
N ASP A 4 -13.77 15.05 -1.49
CA ASP A 4 -12.88 14.54 -2.55
C ASP A 4 -12.07 13.30 -2.12
N ILE A 5 -12.77 12.28 -1.61
CA ILE A 5 -12.21 10.93 -1.47
C ILE A 5 -13.03 9.99 -2.36
N LEU A 6 -12.60 9.91 -3.62
CA LEU A 6 -12.98 8.96 -4.66
C LEU A 6 -14.50 8.73 -4.79
N GLU A 7 -15.20 9.61 -5.52
CA GLU A 7 -16.21 9.08 -6.45
C GLU A 7 -15.44 8.16 -7.40
N LEU A 8 -15.62 6.84 -7.24
CA LEU A 8 -15.15 5.82 -8.18
C LEU A 8 -15.91 6.02 -9.49
N ASN A 9 -15.55 7.05 -10.25
CA ASN A 9 -16.07 7.26 -11.58
C ASN A 9 -15.39 6.22 -12.48
N ASP A 10 -16.18 5.47 -13.25
CA ASP A 10 -15.77 4.41 -14.20
C ASP A 10 -14.71 4.83 -15.26
N ASN A 11 -14.25 6.09 -15.21
CA ASN A 11 -13.22 6.67 -16.07
C ASN A 11 -11.80 6.70 -15.46
N ASP A 12 -11.61 6.26 -14.20
CA ASP A 12 -10.27 6.25 -13.59
C ASP A 12 -9.39 5.15 -14.22
N GLN A 13 -8.53 5.56 -15.16
CA GLN A 13 -7.60 4.69 -15.88
C GLN A 13 -6.68 3.87 -14.95
N CYS A 14 -6.54 4.30 -13.69
CA CYS A 14 -5.76 3.66 -12.64
C CYS A 14 -6.22 2.23 -12.28
N LEU A 15 -7.49 1.89 -12.55
CA LEU A 15 -8.13 0.66 -12.05
C LEU A 15 -8.41 -0.39 -13.14
N LYS A 16 -7.91 -0.20 -14.36
CA LYS A 16 -8.20 -1.08 -15.52
C LYS A 16 -7.88 -2.56 -15.29
N GLU A 17 -6.99 -2.88 -14.34
CA GLU A 17 -6.60 -4.25 -13.98
C GLU A 17 -6.73 -4.50 -12.46
N ALA A 18 -7.57 -3.72 -11.78
CA ALA A 18 -7.79 -3.88 -10.36
C ALA A 18 -8.48 -5.21 -10.05
N ILE A 19 -7.98 -5.88 -9.02
CA ILE A 19 -8.59 -7.08 -8.45
C ILE A 19 -8.90 -6.83 -6.97
N PHE A 20 -9.95 -7.49 -6.48
CA PHE A 20 -10.25 -7.52 -5.07
C PHE A 20 -9.29 -8.47 -4.33
N PRO A 21 -8.65 -8.04 -3.23
CA PRO A 21 -7.98 -8.95 -2.32
C PRO A 21 -8.97 -10.01 -1.82
N ARG A 22 -8.52 -11.27 -1.75
CA ARG A 22 -9.30 -12.35 -1.13
C ARG A 22 -9.08 -12.32 0.39
N CYS A 23 -10.04 -12.83 1.16
CA CYS A 23 -9.89 -12.94 2.62
C CYS A 23 -8.69 -13.80 3.04
N SER A 24 -8.16 -14.65 2.17
CA SER A 24 -6.95 -15.45 2.38
C SER A 24 -5.66 -14.74 1.99
N ASP A 25 -5.74 -13.66 1.23
CA ASP A 25 -4.56 -12.95 0.73
C ASP A 25 -3.92 -12.17 1.88
N VAL A 26 -2.60 -12.34 2.05
CA VAL A 26 -1.82 -11.62 3.05
C VAL A 26 -0.99 -10.57 2.33
N LEU A 27 -1.17 -9.31 2.72
CA LEU A 27 -0.42 -8.18 2.21
C LEU A 27 0.68 -7.80 3.19
N ALA A 28 1.79 -7.30 2.67
CA ALA A 28 2.93 -6.85 3.45
C ALA A 28 3.26 -5.40 3.11
N ARG A 29 3.54 -4.59 4.13
CA ARG A 29 4.02 -3.22 3.94
C ARG A 29 4.89 -2.74 5.08
N ARG A 30 5.74 -1.75 4.82
CA ARG A 30 6.53 -1.10 5.88
C ARG A 30 5.71 -0.10 6.71
N ILE A 31 5.88 -0.17 8.03
CA ILE A 31 5.30 0.75 9.02
C ILE A 31 6.37 1.27 9.99
N ASP A 32 6.08 2.37 10.67
CA ASP A 32 7.08 3.07 11.51
C ASP A 32 7.29 2.45 12.90
N LYS A 33 6.22 1.90 13.48
CA LYS A 33 6.22 1.35 14.85
C LYS A 33 5.78 -0.11 14.83
N ASN A 34 5.91 -0.78 15.97
CA ASN A 34 5.43 -2.15 16.17
C ASN A 34 3.89 -2.27 16.28
N HIS A 35 3.15 -1.29 15.76
CA HIS A 35 1.69 -1.24 15.72
C HIS A 35 1.26 -0.34 14.57
N VAL A 36 0.08 -0.63 14.00
CA VAL A 36 -0.47 0.10 12.87
C VAL A 36 -1.08 1.43 13.32
N LYS A 37 -0.87 2.50 12.54
CA LYS A 37 -1.51 3.81 12.71
C LYS A 37 -2.06 4.33 11.39
N ASP A 38 -3.02 5.25 11.45
CA ASP A 38 -3.64 5.90 10.27
C ASP A 38 -2.60 6.41 9.28
N GLN A 39 -1.55 7.06 9.81
CA GLN A 39 -0.46 7.63 9.02
C GLN A 39 0.29 6.61 8.15
N ASP A 40 0.31 5.33 8.56
CA ASP A 40 0.93 4.28 7.79
C ASP A 40 0.15 4.08 6.49
N PHE A 41 -1.18 4.18 6.54
CA PHE A 41 -2.10 3.98 5.41
C PHE A 41 -2.60 5.28 4.75
N LYS A 42 -1.99 6.42 5.05
CA LYS A 42 -2.19 7.64 4.27
C LYS A 42 -1.38 7.61 2.97
N THR A 43 -2.09 7.80 1.86
CA THR A 43 -1.53 8.00 0.52
C THR A 43 -0.78 9.33 0.46
N GLU A 44 -0.07 9.59 -0.63
CA GLU A 44 0.55 10.91 -0.83
C GLU A 44 -0.51 11.98 -1.16
N TRP A 45 -1.57 11.59 -1.85
CA TRP A 45 -2.71 12.44 -2.12
C TRP A 45 -3.37 12.97 -0.84
N GLU A 46 -3.56 12.09 0.16
CA GLU A 46 -4.11 12.44 1.49
C GLU A 46 -3.14 13.23 2.38
N LYS A 47 -1.90 13.40 1.92
CA LYS A 47 -0.88 14.26 2.54
C LYS A 47 -0.71 15.56 1.75
N ASP A 48 -1.75 15.94 0.99
CA ASP A 48 -1.81 17.15 0.18
C ASP A 48 -0.71 17.24 -0.91
N LYS A 49 -0.17 16.11 -1.36
CA LYS A 49 0.68 16.07 -2.55
C LYS A 49 -0.16 16.05 -3.82
N ARG A 50 0.29 16.78 -4.84
CA ARG A 50 -0.37 16.86 -6.16
C ARG A 50 0.68 16.77 -7.27
N PRO A 51 0.34 16.23 -8.45
CA PRO A 51 1.27 16.14 -9.58
C PRO A 51 1.80 17.52 -9.99
N GLY A 52 3.08 17.60 -10.32
CA GLY A 52 3.74 18.84 -10.77
C GLY A 52 3.97 19.90 -9.69
N VAL A 53 3.42 19.73 -8.48
CA VAL A 53 3.65 20.63 -7.35
C VAL A 53 4.89 20.18 -6.59
N ASN A 54 5.80 21.12 -6.27
CA ASN A 54 7.01 20.84 -5.47
C ASN A 54 7.88 19.70 -6.02
N GLY A 55 7.96 19.55 -7.35
CA GLY A 55 8.76 18.50 -8.00
C GLY A 55 8.19 17.08 -7.88
N VAL A 56 6.89 16.95 -7.60
CA VAL A 56 6.21 15.63 -7.62
C VAL A 56 6.04 15.19 -9.08
N GLU A 57 6.90 14.28 -9.52
CA GLU A 57 6.86 13.69 -10.87
C GLU A 57 5.79 12.60 -11.05
N LYS A 58 5.20 12.15 -9.93
CA LYS A 58 4.16 11.11 -9.92
C LYS A 58 2.84 11.62 -10.48
N ASN A 59 2.16 10.75 -11.22
CA ASN A 59 0.79 10.99 -11.66
C ASN A 59 -0.21 10.80 -10.50
N GLU A 60 -1.47 11.15 -10.77
CA GLU A 60 -2.53 11.07 -9.77
C GLU A 60 -2.78 9.64 -9.24
N CYS A 61 -2.72 8.63 -10.11
CA CYS A 61 -2.89 7.22 -9.71
C CYS A 61 -1.82 6.83 -8.69
N GLU A 62 -0.55 7.13 -8.97
CA GLU A 62 0.57 6.81 -8.11
C GLU A 62 0.50 7.53 -6.75
N LEU A 63 -0.05 8.75 -6.73
CA LEU A 63 -0.23 9.51 -5.49
C LEU A 63 -1.38 8.98 -4.62
N LYS A 64 -2.41 8.41 -5.23
CA LYS A 64 -3.56 7.77 -4.56
C LYS A 64 -3.30 6.32 -4.17
N ALA A 65 -2.23 5.71 -4.67
CA ALA A 65 -1.88 4.32 -4.37
C ALA A 65 -1.08 4.17 -3.07
N ILE A 66 -1.19 2.98 -2.47
CA ILE A 66 -0.37 2.51 -1.36
C ILE A 66 0.47 1.33 -1.84
N SER A 67 1.79 1.48 -1.78
CA SER A 67 2.73 0.40 -2.11
C SER A 67 2.62 -0.75 -1.09
N VAL A 68 2.30 -1.94 -1.58
CA VAL A 68 2.23 -3.19 -0.80
C VAL A 68 2.87 -4.35 -1.58
N ASN A 69 3.13 -5.44 -0.88
CA ASN A 69 3.51 -6.71 -1.50
C ASN A 69 2.47 -7.79 -1.16
N LEU A 70 2.07 -8.60 -2.13
CA LEU A 70 1.22 -9.76 -1.90
C LEU A 70 2.08 -10.97 -1.53
N ILE A 71 1.81 -11.55 -0.36
CA ILE A 71 2.49 -12.74 0.16
C ILE A 71 1.74 -13.98 -0.32
N LYS A 72 2.40 -14.75 -1.18
CA LYS A 72 2.06 -16.12 -1.58
C LYS A 72 3.18 -17.04 -1.07
N GLU A 73 3.92 -17.66 -1.98
CA GLU A 73 5.07 -18.54 -1.66
C GLU A 73 6.40 -17.76 -1.53
N ASN A 74 6.35 -16.42 -1.64
CA ASN A 74 7.48 -15.51 -1.77
C ASN A 74 7.80 -14.73 -0.49
N PHE A 75 7.37 -15.22 0.68
CA PHE A 75 7.51 -14.50 1.95
C PHE A 75 8.95 -14.05 2.23
N ASP A 76 9.91 -14.97 2.16
CA ASP A 76 11.32 -14.68 2.44
C ASP A 76 11.90 -13.66 1.45
N GLN A 77 11.47 -13.71 0.18
CA GLN A 77 11.88 -12.74 -0.83
C GLN A 77 11.41 -11.33 -0.47
N VAL A 78 10.16 -11.18 -0.03
CA VAL A 78 9.58 -9.89 0.36
C VAL A 78 10.26 -9.34 1.62
N VAL A 79 10.47 -10.17 2.64
CA VAL A 79 11.17 -9.75 3.86
C VAL A 79 12.60 -9.33 3.55
N ASN A 80 13.31 -10.09 2.71
CA ASN A 80 14.67 -9.75 2.29
C ASN A 80 14.70 -8.47 1.44
N LYS A 81 13.71 -8.23 0.57
CA LYS A 81 13.55 -6.95 -0.14
C LYS A 81 13.46 -5.79 0.85
N TYR A 82 12.59 -5.88 1.85
CA TYR A 82 12.45 -4.81 2.84
C TYR A 82 13.71 -4.59 3.68
N LYS A 83 14.41 -5.66 4.08
CA LYS A 83 15.72 -5.56 4.75
C LYS A 83 16.76 -4.84 3.88
N ARG A 84 16.85 -5.15 2.58
CA ARG A 84 17.73 -4.44 1.63
C ARG A 84 17.33 -2.97 1.46
N MET A 85 16.03 -2.68 1.30
CA MET A 85 15.58 -1.29 1.20
C MET A 85 15.95 -0.46 2.44
N ARG A 86 15.93 -1.08 3.62
CA ARG A 86 16.38 -0.44 4.85
C ARG A 86 17.87 -0.10 4.84
N SER A 87 18.74 -0.91 4.24
CA SER A 87 20.17 -0.56 4.18
C SER A 87 20.46 0.71 3.36
N PHE A 88 19.60 1.03 2.39
CA PHE A 88 19.67 2.29 1.63
C PHE A 88 18.98 3.46 2.34
N SER A 89 18.04 3.18 3.25
CA SER A 89 17.24 4.19 3.95
C SER A 89 17.02 3.79 5.41
N PRO A 90 18.08 3.81 6.24
CA PRO A 90 18.08 3.21 7.58
C PRO A 90 17.22 3.96 8.59
N ASN A 91 16.91 5.23 8.33
CA ASN A 91 16.09 6.07 9.21
C ASN A 91 14.57 5.91 8.97
N HIS A 92 14.17 5.14 7.95
CA HIS A 92 12.76 4.96 7.65
C HIS A 92 12.28 3.60 8.17
N LYS A 93 11.07 3.56 8.75
CA LYS A 93 10.18 2.39 8.94
C LYS A 93 10.87 1.04 9.10
N ASN A 94 11.09 0.63 10.35
CA ASN A 94 11.82 -0.58 10.75
C ASN A 94 10.95 -1.84 10.89
N PHE A 95 9.66 -1.75 10.58
CA PHE A 95 8.74 -2.88 10.76
C PHE A 95 8.04 -3.21 9.46
N ILE A 96 7.77 -4.50 9.25
CA ILE A 96 6.88 -5.00 8.21
C ILE A 96 5.58 -5.41 8.90
N CYS A 97 4.46 -4.82 8.47
CA CYS A 97 3.14 -5.28 8.85
C CYS A 97 2.64 -6.28 7.82
N LEU A 98 2.30 -7.49 8.27
CA LEU A 98 1.52 -8.46 7.51
C LEU A 98 0.05 -8.30 7.89
N PHE A 99 -0.82 -8.12 6.91
CA PHE A 99 -2.22 -7.82 7.15
C PHE A 99 -3.15 -8.38 6.08
N GLN A 100 -4.42 -8.54 6.45
CA GLN A 100 -5.51 -8.83 5.54
C GLN A 100 -6.47 -7.64 5.53
N ILE A 101 -7.11 -7.42 4.39
CA ILE A 101 -8.10 -6.36 4.19
C ILE A 101 -9.30 -6.93 3.44
N ASP A 102 -10.50 -6.44 3.75
CA ASP A 102 -11.71 -6.86 3.06
C ASP A 102 -11.75 -6.28 1.64
N LYS A 103 -12.39 -7.00 0.72
CA LYS A 103 -12.67 -6.55 -0.65
C LYS A 103 -13.53 -5.28 -0.65
N GLU A 104 -14.33 -5.05 0.39
CA GLU A 104 -15.13 -3.83 0.52
C GLU A 104 -14.28 -2.60 0.85
N ASP A 105 -13.09 -2.78 1.42
CA ASP A 105 -12.25 -1.68 1.89
C ASP A 105 -11.11 -1.33 0.93
N ALA A 106 -10.70 -2.24 0.04
CA ALA A 106 -9.62 -1.97 -0.91
C ALA A 106 -9.64 -2.82 -2.18
N LEU A 107 -8.96 -2.28 -3.19
CA LEU A 107 -8.58 -2.92 -4.44
C LEU A 107 -7.06 -2.98 -4.55
N ILE A 108 -6.52 -3.97 -5.27
CA ILE A 108 -5.10 -4.01 -5.62
C ILE A 108 -4.93 -4.09 -7.14
N VAL A 109 -3.97 -3.33 -7.66
CA VAL A 109 -3.55 -3.40 -9.06
C VAL A 109 -2.12 -3.90 -9.07
N ASN A 110 -1.84 -4.90 -9.92
CA ASN A 110 -0.47 -5.38 -10.06
C ASN A 110 0.40 -4.22 -10.56
N ALA A 111 1.50 -3.96 -9.86
CA ALA A 111 2.47 -2.94 -10.22
C ALA A 111 3.81 -3.63 -10.46
N PRO A 112 3.88 -4.54 -11.45
CA PRO A 112 5.04 -5.40 -11.59
C PRO A 112 6.23 -4.55 -12.04
N GLU A 113 7.20 -4.41 -11.14
CA GLU A 113 8.56 -4.11 -11.55
C GLU A 113 9.15 -5.42 -12.09
N ILE A 114 10.01 -5.35 -13.11
CA ILE A 114 10.60 -6.54 -13.78
C ILE A 114 11.20 -7.53 -12.76
N GLU A 115 11.66 -7.04 -11.61
CA GLU A 115 12.29 -7.81 -10.54
C GLU A 115 11.40 -8.06 -9.31
N ASP A 116 10.17 -7.51 -9.26
CA ASP A 116 9.24 -7.71 -8.15
C ASP A 116 7.79 -7.95 -8.61
N VAL A 117 7.52 -9.19 -8.98
CA VAL A 117 6.17 -9.69 -9.33
C VAL A 117 5.19 -9.69 -8.14
N SER A 118 5.69 -9.46 -6.93
CA SER A 118 4.86 -9.40 -5.74
C SER A 118 4.42 -7.99 -5.40
N HIS A 119 4.85 -6.98 -6.15
CA HIS A 119 4.52 -5.59 -5.89
C HIS A 119 3.14 -5.22 -6.43
N TYR A 120 2.30 -4.62 -5.58
CA TYR A 120 0.98 -4.15 -5.93
C TYR A 120 0.77 -2.73 -5.42
N ASN A 121 -0.07 -2.00 -6.14
CA ASN A 121 -0.67 -0.75 -5.70
C ASN A 121 -2.02 -1.04 -5.07
N LEU A 122 -2.15 -0.76 -3.76
CA LEU A 122 -3.41 -0.82 -3.05
C LEU A 122 -4.13 0.53 -3.15
N TYR A 123 -5.37 0.49 -3.62
CA TYR A 123 -6.28 1.63 -3.69
C TYR A 123 -7.39 1.44 -2.67
N LYS A 124 -7.66 2.49 -1.89
CA LYS A 124 -8.66 2.45 -0.84
C LYS A 124 -10.05 2.71 -1.41
N CYS A 125 -11.02 1.91 -0.99
CA CYS A 125 -12.43 2.17 -1.24
C CYS A 125 -12.95 3.24 -0.26
N GLN A 126 -14.13 3.79 -0.53
CA GLN A 126 -14.76 4.80 0.35
C GLN A 126 -15.01 4.27 1.77
N SER A 127 -15.29 2.98 1.90
CA SER A 127 -15.56 2.26 3.16
C SER A 127 -14.31 1.96 3.99
N PHE A 128 -13.10 2.25 3.45
CA PHE A 128 -11.84 1.91 4.09
C PHE A 128 -11.78 2.46 5.52
N ASP A 129 -11.55 1.56 6.45
CA ASP A 129 -11.28 1.87 7.84
C ASP A 129 -10.10 1.04 8.31
N ILE A 130 -9.08 1.72 8.87
CA ILE A 130 -7.88 1.06 9.37
C ILE A 130 -8.18 0.07 10.49
N ASN A 131 -9.26 0.29 11.25
CA ASN A 131 -9.67 -0.60 12.33
C ASN A 131 -10.24 -1.93 11.80
N LYS A 132 -10.63 -1.99 10.53
CA LYS A 132 -11.05 -3.23 9.85
C LYS A 132 -9.88 -4.04 9.31
N ILE A 133 -8.67 -3.48 9.30
CA ILE A 133 -7.48 -4.22 8.87
C ILE A 133 -7.15 -5.28 9.92
N LYS A 134 -7.10 -6.54 9.48
CA LYS A 134 -6.70 -7.65 10.33
C LYS A 134 -5.18 -7.79 10.26
N VAL A 135 -4.49 -7.35 11.31
CA VAL A 135 -3.05 -7.56 11.47
C VAL A 135 -2.78 -9.04 11.76
N ILE A 136 -1.94 -9.67 10.94
CA ILE A 136 -1.52 -11.06 11.10
C ILE A 136 -0.23 -11.13 11.91
N ASP A 137 0.74 -10.30 11.55
CA ASP A 137 2.04 -10.23 12.25
C ASP A 137 2.73 -8.87 12.01
N ILE A 138 3.67 -8.54 12.88
CA ILE A 138 4.55 -7.38 12.73
C ILE A 138 6.00 -7.82 12.97
N ILE A 139 6.80 -7.74 11.91
CA ILE A 139 8.19 -8.21 11.91
C ILE A 139 9.13 -7.02 12.04
N ASP A 140 10.00 -7.06 13.04
CA ASP A 140 11.12 -6.13 13.16
C ASP A 140 12.23 -6.51 12.16
N ILE A 141 12.66 -5.55 11.35
CA ILE A 141 13.76 -5.69 10.39
C ILE A 141 14.98 -4.84 10.76
N LYS A 142 15.06 -4.39 12.02
CA LYS A 142 16.22 -3.69 12.58
C LYS A 142 17.48 -4.56 12.63
#